data_AF-A0A2E9ZGA0-F1
#
_entry.id   AF-A0A2E9ZGA0-F1
#
_cell.length_a   1.000
_cell.length_b   1.000
_cell.length_c   1.000
_cell.angle_alpha   90.00
_cell.angle_beta   90.00
_cell.angle_gamma   90.00
#
_symmetry.space_group_name_H-M   'P 1'
#
loop_
_entity.id
_entity.type
_entity.pdbx_description
1 polymer ?
#
loop_
_entity_poly.entity_id
_entity_poly.type
_entity_poly.pdbx_seq_one_letter_code
_entity_poly.pdbx_strand_id
1 'polypeptide(L)'
;MNKFKLLLAFVFSVTASLKTVAQEPVNPAALGGVMGTTDVVVSDIPGYVAALKENSQLFAVLNYSLAGFCEAVSGGVPGESLVFNFSNSLETALASYDTQLNDPAFASFVANLEPFRELVGSRQAQVIRPYTGPALTTWATRNLYVRAENPQAYIDAVGALESTARANGFADLTLMVQQEVGSGNTSDLLAVIAVSPSLARLGAALDAITGEGWAQDAFASVQAARSRITEDKIYRCQQIYPAI
;
A
#
# COMPACT_ATOMS: atom_id res chain seq x y z
N MET A 1 77.89 -0.99 0.44
CA MET A 1 77.22 -1.27 1.73
C MET A 1 76.22 -0.15 2.02
N ASN A 2 74.92 -0.45 2.04
CA ASN A 2 73.81 0.23 2.76
C ASN A 2 72.49 -0.15 2.06
N LYS A 3 71.84 -1.25 2.46
CA LYS A 3 70.81 -1.36 3.51
C LYS A 3 69.44 -0.80 3.09
N PHE A 4 68.72 -1.65 2.34
CA PHE A 4 67.32 -2.07 2.55
C PHE A 4 66.54 -1.33 3.64
N LYS A 5 65.44 -0.65 3.26
CA LYS A 5 64.23 -0.49 4.10
C LYS A 5 63.01 -0.38 3.19
N LEU A 6 62.36 -1.53 2.98
CA LEU A 6 61.05 -1.67 2.35
C LEU A 6 59.99 -1.27 3.40
N LEU A 7 59.25 -0.19 3.17
CA LEU A 7 58.08 0.15 3.99
C LEU A 7 56.86 -0.57 3.40
N LEU A 8 56.40 -1.61 4.09
CA LEU A 8 55.12 -2.27 3.82
C LEU A 8 54.01 -1.42 4.45
N ALA A 9 53.24 -0.69 3.64
CA ALA A 9 52.02 -0.03 4.11
C ALA A 9 50.91 -1.07 4.18
N PHE A 10 50.51 -1.45 5.40
CA PHE A 10 49.38 -2.32 5.67
C PHE A 10 48.10 -1.52 5.48
N VAL A 11 47.44 -1.65 4.32
CA VAL A 11 46.12 -1.08 4.08
C VAL A 11 45.10 -1.98 4.78
N PHE A 12 44.65 -1.58 5.97
CA PHE A 12 43.47 -2.17 6.61
C PHE A 12 42.24 -1.73 5.81
N SER A 13 41.80 -2.57 4.88
CA SER A 13 40.51 -2.40 4.20
C SER A 13 39.40 -2.74 5.19
N VAL A 14 38.75 -1.73 5.76
CA VAL A 14 37.51 -1.91 6.54
C VAL A 14 36.40 -2.20 5.53
N THR A 15 36.14 -3.48 5.30
CA THR A 15 34.92 -3.91 4.62
C THR A 15 33.75 -3.68 5.57
N ALA A 16 33.03 -2.57 5.39
CA ALA A 16 31.72 -2.40 5.98
C ALA A 16 30.76 -3.41 5.33
N SER A 17 30.54 -4.54 5.99
CA SER A 17 29.49 -5.48 5.59
C SER A 17 28.15 -4.79 5.75
N LEU A 18 27.55 -4.35 4.63
CA LEU A 18 26.14 -3.99 4.57
C LEU A 18 25.34 -5.23 4.97
N LYS A 19 24.88 -5.29 6.22
CA LYS A 19 23.88 -6.27 6.62
C LYS A 19 22.59 -5.89 5.90
N THR A 20 22.22 -6.65 4.88
CA THR A 20 20.86 -6.63 4.34
C THR A 20 19.93 -7.05 5.48
N VAL A 21 19.28 -6.10 6.14
CA VAL A 21 18.19 -6.42 7.06
C VAL A 21 17.07 -7.00 6.20
N ALA A 22 16.76 -8.28 6.40
CA ALA A 22 15.60 -8.88 5.75
C ALA A 22 14.36 -8.12 6.22
N GLN A 23 13.55 -7.65 5.27
CA GLN A 23 12.30 -6.98 5.58
C GLN A 23 11.35 -7.99 6.22
N GLU A 24 10.88 -7.70 7.44
CA GLU A 24 9.91 -8.56 8.11
C GLU A 24 8.59 -8.57 7.32
N PRO A 25 7.91 -9.73 7.23
CA PRO A 25 6.59 -9.79 6.63
C PRO A 25 5.60 -8.89 7.37
N VAL A 26 4.73 -8.20 6.63
CA VAL A 26 3.62 -7.41 7.16
C VAL A 26 2.69 -8.28 8.00
N ASN A 27 2.45 -7.87 9.24
CA ASN A 27 1.43 -8.45 10.11
C ASN A 27 0.03 -8.10 9.57
N PRO A 28 -0.84 -9.07 9.24
CA PRO A 28 -2.20 -8.80 8.77
C PRO A 28 -3.01 -7.87 9.69
N ALA A 29 -2.81 -7.94 11.01
CA ALA A 29 -3.49 -7.07 11.96
C ALA A 29 -3.16 -5.58 11.78
N ALA A 30 -2.02 -5.25 11.15
CA ALA A 30 -1.62 -3.87 10.87
C ALA A 30 -2.38 -3.25 9.69
N LEU A 31 -3.07 -4.05 8.87
CA LEU A 31 -3.86 -3.63 7.70
C LEU A 31 -5.34 -3.40 8.04
N GLY A 32 -5.61 -2.88 9.24
CA GLY A 32 -6.94 -2.52 9.76
C GLY A 32 -6.99 -1.07 10.24
N GLY A 33 -8.11 -0.66 10.83
CA GLY A 33 -8.27 0.71 11.35
C GLY A 33 -8.55 1.72 10.24
N VAL A 34 -7.66 2.69 10.05
CA VAL A 34 -7.77 3.74 9.04
C VAL A 34 -6.56 3.69 8.11
N MET A 35 -6.81 3.69 6.81
CA MET A 35 -5.79 3.82 5.77
C MET A 35 -5.74 5.27 5.29
N GLY A 36 -4.55 5.86 5.33
CA GLY A 36 -4.25 7.09 4.61
C GLY A 36 -3.57 6.77 3.28
N THR A 37 -3.87 7.54 2.24
CA THR A 37 -3.04 7.56 1.03
C THR A 37 -2.67 8.96 0.62
N THR A 38 -1.47 9.08 0.06
CA THR A 38 -0.98 10.26 -0.65
C THR A 38 -0.65 9.82 -2.07
N ASP A 39 -1.46 10.29 -3.02
CA ASP A 39 -1.34 9.98 -4.43
C ASP A 39 -0.33 10.95 -5.07
N VAL A 40 0.61 10.40 -5.83
CA VAL A 40 1.77 11.12 -6.36
C VAL A 40 2.12 10.64 -7.78
N VAL A 41 2.76 11.50 -8.57
CA VAL A 41 3.45 11.09 -9.80
C VAL A 41 4.94 11.20 -9.56
N VAL A 42 5.67 10.09 -9.63
CA VAL A 42 7.09 9.99 -9.25
C VAL A 42 7.98 9.88 -10.48
N SER A 43 8.96 10.78 -10.62
CA SER A 43 9.89 10.80 -11.74
C SER A 43 11.07 9.83 -11.59
N ASP A 44 11.48 9.53 -10.36
CA ASP A 44 12.50 8.53 -10.02
C ASP A 44 12.01 7.67 -8.84
N ILE A 45 11.35 6.55 -9.17
CA ILE A 45 10.76 5.63 -8.19
C ILE A 45 11.82 5.04 -7.25
N PRO A 46 12.96 4.48 -7.74
CA PRO A 46 14.01 4.00 -6.85
C PRO A 46 14.52 5.07 -5.87
N GLY A 47 14.80 6.28 -6.35
CA GLY A 47 15.25 7.39 -5.50
C GLY A 47 14.21 7.81 -4.47
N TYR A 48 12.94 7.93 -4.88
CA TYR A 48 11.84 8.26 -3.99
C TYR A 48 11.64 7.22 -2.88
N VAL A 49 11.61 5.94 -3.25
CA VAL A 49 11.49 4.83 -2.28
C VAL A 49 12.68 4.80 -1.32
N ALA A 50 13.90 5.08 -1.80
CA ALA A 50 15.07 5.16 -0.94
C ALA A 50 14.94 6.31 0.08
N ALA A 51 14.50 7.50 -0.37
CA ALA A 51 14.26 8.65 0.50
C ALA A 51 13.18 8.37 1.56
N LEU A 52 12.09 7.66 1.19
CA LEU A 52 11.07 7.22 2.14
C LEU A 52 11.64 6.27 3.20
N LYS A 53 12.47 5.30 2.80
CA LYS A 53 13.07 4.32 3.73
C LYS A 53 14.08 4.96 4.68
N GLU A 54 14.91 5.87 4.18
CA GLU A 54 15.90 6.60 4.97
C GLU A 54 15.26 7.45 6.09
N ASN A 55 14.00 7.85 5.89
CA ASN A 55 13.25 8.66 6.83
C ASN A 55 12.12 7.88 7.53
N SER A 56 12.14 6.55 7.46
CA SER A 56 11.04 5.69 7.94
C SER A 56 10.75 5.84 9.44
N GLN A 57 11.72 6.28 10.25
CA GLN A 57 11.54 6.61 11.66
C GLN A 57 10.49 7.70 11.91
N LEU A 58 10.26 8.60 10.94
CA LEU A 58 9.23 9.64 11.05
C LEU A 58 7.82 9.03 11.05
N PHE A 59 7.61 7.89 10.39
CA PHE A 59 6.31 7.20 10.43
C PHE A 59 5.96 6.65 11.82
N ALA A 60 6.98 6.33 12.64
CA ALA A 60 6.77 5.96 14.04
C ALA A 60 6.26 7.15 14.87
N VAL A 61 6.78 8.35 14.62
CA VAL A 61 6.34 9.59 15.29
C VAL A 61 4.87 9.90 14.99
N LEU A 62 4.40 9.52 13.80
CA LEU A 62 3.00 9.65 13.39
C LEU A 62 2.08 8.55 13.95
N ASN A 63 2.62 7.60 14.74
CA ASN A 63 1.89 6.44 15.27
C ASN A 63 1.24 5.57 14.19
N TYR A 64 1.90 5.43 13.04
CA TYR A 64 1.44 4.51 12.00
C TYR A 64 1.70 3.06 12.41
N SER A 65 0.74 2.16 12.18
CA SER A 65 0.91 0.72 12.36
C SER A 65 1.66 0.08 11.18
N LEU A 66 1.61 0.72 10.03
CA LEU A 66 2.27 0.30 8.80
C LEU A 66 2.37 1.50 7.87
N ALA A 67 3.45 1.61 7.10
CA ALA A 67 3.48 2.48 5.93
C ALA A 67 4.18 1.81 4.75
N GLY A 68 3.81 2.20 3.55
CA GLY A 68 4.36 1.62 2.34
C GLY A 68 4.18 2.47 1.09
N PHE A 69 4.62 1.89 -0.02
CA PHE A 69 4.60 2.52 -1.34
C PHE A 69 4.05 1.53 -2.36
N CYS A 70 3.18 2.00 -3.23
CA CYS A 70 2.59 1.23 -4.31
C CYS A 70 2.77 1.97 -5.63
N GLU A 71 3.37 1.31 -6.61
CA GLU A 71 3.54 1.81 -7.98
C GLU A 71 2.38 1.30 -8.84
N ALA A 72 1.72 2.19 -9.58
CA ALA A 72 0.68 1.79 -10.52
C ALA A 72 1.33 1.06 -11.70
N VAL A 73 0.87 -0.15 -11.99
CA VAL A 73 1.32 -0.95 -13.12
C VAL A 73 0.27 -1.02 -14.24
N SER A 74 -0.98 -0.66 -13.95
CA SER A 74 -2.07 -0.55 -14.92
C SER A 74 -3.15 0.41 -14.43
N GLY A 75 -3.81 1.11 -15.36
CA GLY A 75 -4.89 2.07 -15.08
C GLY A 75 -4.43 3.47 -14.65
N GLY A 76 -3.13 3.71 -14.55
CA GLY A 76 -2.53 5.01 -14.22
C GLY A 76 -1.64 5.57 -15.34
N VAL A 77 -1.03 6.72 -15.08
CA VAL A 77 0.02 7.32 -15.93
C VAL A 77 1.43 6.90 -15.50
N PRO A 78 2.46 7.04 -16.35
CA PRO A 78 3.84 6.72 -15.96
C PRO A 78 4.26 7.44 -14.67
N GLY A 79 4.81 6.70 -13.72
CA GLY A 79 5.24 7.21 -12.42
C GLY A 79 4.13 7.36 -11.38
N GLU A 80 2.86 7.19 -11.76
CA GLU A 80 1.75 7.27 -10.83
C GLU A 80 1.89 6.22 -9.72
N SER A 81 1.83 6.70 -8.48
CA SER A 81 2.08 5.90 -7.29
C SER A 81 1.25 6.41 -6.13
N LEU A 82 1.13 5.60 -5.08
CA LEU A 82 0.58 6.03 -3.81
C LEU A 82 1.54 5.66 -2.68
N VAL A 83 1.73 6.60 -1.76
CA VAL A 83 2.24 6.29 -0.42
C VAL A 83 1.03 5.98 0.44
N PHE A 84 1.07 4.88 1.18
CA PHE A 84 -0.01 4.54 2.09
C PHE A 84 0.49 4.37 3.52
N ASN A 85 -0.42 4.56 4.46
CA ASN A 85 -0.19 4.28 5.86
C ASN A 85 -1.46 3.69 6.50
N PHE A 86 -1.28 2.94 7.58
CA PHE A 86 -2.36 2.50 8.44
C PHE A 86 -2.19 3.09 9.84
N SER A 87 -3.31 3.36 10.50
CA SER A 87 -3.37 3.81 11.88
C SER A 87 -4.51 3.07 12.60
N ASN A 88 -4.35 2.84 13.90
CA ASN A 88 -5.31 2.03 14.66
C ASN A 88 -6.69 2.70 14.82
N SER A 89 -6.76 4.03 14.66
CA SER A 89 -8.01 4.79 14.75
C SER A 89 -7.99 6.04 13.87
N LEU A 90 -9.17 6.58 13.58
CA LEU A 90 -9.31 7.86 12.87
C LEU A 90 -8.77 9.03 13.69
N GLU A 91 -8.89 8.97 15.02
CA GLU A 91 -8.30 9.97 15.92
C GLU A 91 -6.79 10.06 15.73
N THR A 92 -6.09 8.91 15.76
CA THR A 92 -4.64 8.86 15.52
C THR A 92 -4.29 9.31 14.11
N ALA A 93 -5.05 8.86 13.10
CA ALA A 93 -4.82 9.25 11.71
C ALA A 93 -4.93 10.78 11.52
N LEU A 94 -5.95 11.42 12.09
CA LEU A 94 -6.15 12.87 11.96
C LEU A 94 -5.14 13.66 12.80
N ALA A 95 -4.84 13.22 14.03
CA ALA A 95 -3.81 13.85 14.86
C ALA A 95 -2.41 13.84 14.20
N SER A 96 -2.14 12.85 13.33
CA SER A 96 -0.88 12.82 12.58
C SER A 96 -0.68 14.05 11.69
N TYR A 97 -1.75 14.70 11.22
CA TYR A 97 -1.65 15.92 10.42
C TYR A 97 -1.17 17.11 11.25
N ASP A 98 -1.58 17.22 12.52
CA ASP A 98 -1.08 18.27 13.40
C ASP A 98 0.44 18.17 13.55
N THR A 99 0.97 16.95 13.73
CA THR A 99 2.42 16.72 13.76
C THR A 99 3.08 17.09 12.43
N GLN A 100 2.55 16.59 11.31
CA GLN A 100 3.12 16.84 9.98
C GLN A 100 3.18 18.34 9.63
N LEU A 101 2.17 19.12 10.04
CA LEU A 101 2.08 20.55 9.73
C LEU A 101 2.96 21.43 10.63
N ASN A 102 3.29 20.97 11.84
CA ASN A 102 3.95 21.81 12.85
C ASN A 102 5.40 21.39 13.17
N ASP A 103 5.82 20.17 12.83
CA ASP A 103 7.17 19.69 13.12
C ASP A 103 8.15 20.00 11.96
N PRO A 104 9.24 20.76 12.21
CA PRO A 104 10.25 21.08 11.19
C PRO A 104 10.93 19.88 10.54
N ALA A 105 11.00 18.73 11.23
CA ALA A 105 11.55 17.51 10.66
C ALA A 105 10.67 17.00 9.50
N PHE A 106 9.34 17.09 9.64
CA PHE A 106 8.40 16.74 8.57
C PHE A 106 8.43 17.73 7.42
N ALA A 107 8.54 19.03 7.71
CA ALA A 107 8.72 20.05 6.66
C ALA A 107 9.99 19.76 5.83
N SER A 108 11.09 19.41 6.49
CA SER A 108 12.36 19.05 5.83
C SER A 108 12.24 17.76 5.04
N PHE A 109 11.58 16.74 5.60
CA PHE A 109 11.32 15.48 4.91
C PHE A 109 10.48 15.68 3.64
N VAL A 110 9.38 16.43 3.73
CA VAL A 110 8.53 16.75 2.58
C VAL A 110 9.34 17.49 1.51
N ALA A 111 10.14 18.49 1.89
CA ALA A 111 11.00 19.23 0.96
C ALA A 111 12.02 18.32 0.25
N ASN A 112 12.55 17.30 0.93
CA ASN A 112 13.46 16.32 0.33
C ASN A 112 12.76 15.39 -0.68
N LEU A 113 11.44 15.25 -0.57
CA LEU A 113 10.64 14.43 -1.48
C LEU A 113 10.18 15.20 -2.74
N GLU A 114 9.98 16.52 -2.65
CA GLU A 114 9.48 17.36 -3.75
C GLU A 114 10.24 17.18 -5.09
N PRO A 115 11.59 17.04 -5.14
CA PRO A 115 12.30 16.87 -6.41
C PRO A 115 11.95 15.57 -7.16
N PHE A 116 11.38 14.59 -6.46
CA PHE A 116 11.04 13.28 -7.00
C PHE A 116 9.59 13.17 -7.45
N ARG A 117 8.69 14.04 -6.96
CA ARG A 117 7.25 13.83 -7.10
C ARG A 117 6.45 15.09 -7.41
N GLU A 118 5.34 14.88 -8.09
CA GLU A 118 4.21 15.79 -8.09
C GLU A 118 3.15 15.25 -7.12
N LEU A 119 2.58 16.12 -6.27
CA LEU A 119 1.46 15.76 -5.40
C LEU A 119 0.15 15.81 -6.18
N VAL A 120 -0.60 14.71 -6.20
CA VAL A 120 -1.92 14.64 -6.85
C VAL A 120 -3.04 14.86 -5.84
N GLY A 121 -2.91 14.25 -4.65
CA GLY A 121 -3.92 14.40 -3.60
C GLY A 121 -3.65 13.49 -2.41
N SER A 122 -4.53 13.58 -1.42
CA SER A 122 -4.53 12.69 -0.27
C SER A 122 -5.95 12.36 0.18
N ARG A 123 -6.10 11.19 0.78
CA ARG A 123 -7.38 10.67 1.27
C ARG A 123 -7.16 9.84 2.53
N GLN A 124 -8.21 9.73 3.33
CA GLN A 124 -8.30 8.83 4.46
C GLN A 124 -9.51 7.94 4.26
N ALA A 125 -9.41 6.67 4.64
CA ALA A 125 -10.49 5.72 4.52
C ALA A 125 -10.51 4.80 5.74
N GLN A 126 -11.69 4.61 6.32
CA GLN A 126 -11.89 3.63 7.37
C GLN A 126 -11.97 2.24 6.75
N VAL A 127 -11.22 1.30 7.30
CA VAL A 127 -11.24 -0.10 6.88
C VAL A 127 -12.48 -0.78 7.46
N ILE A 128 -13.40 -1.16 6.59
CA ILE A 128 -14.66 -1.85 6.94
C ILE A 128 -14.46 -3.37 6.92
N ARG A 129 -13.76 -3.87 5.88
CA ARG A 129 -13.31 -5.26 5.78
C ARG A 129 -11.78 -5.27 5.71
N PRO A 130 -11.08 -5.75 6.75
CA PRO A 130 -9.62 -5.73 6.80
C PRO A 130 -9.00 -6.86 5.98
N TYR A 131 -7.68 -6.79 5.83
CA TYR A 131 -6.92 -7.89 5.25
C TYR A 131 -6.90 -9.11 6.19
N THR A 132 -7.11 -10.31 5.65
CA THR A 132 -7.20 -11.58 6.40
C THR A 132 -6.31 -12.67 5.82
N GLY A 133 -5.50 -12.34 4.80
CA GLY A 133 -4.62 -13.27 4.12
C GLY A 133 -3.30 -13.52 4.86
N PRO A 134 -2.37 -14.27 4.23
CA PRO A 134 -1.05 -14.55 4.79
C PRO A 134 -0.18 -13.28 4.89
N ALA A 135 0.91 -13.35 5.66
CA ALA A 135 1.85 -12.25 5.76
C ALA A 135 2.48 -11.90 4.39
N LEU A 136 2.73 -10.61 4.14
CA LEU A 136 3.16 -10.08 2.84
C LEU A 136 4.53 -9.40 2.96
N THR A 137 5.41 -9.56 1.97
CA THR A 137 6.68 -8.79 1.90
C THR A 137 6.66 -7.79 0.75
N THR A 138 6.20 -8.25 -0.40
CA THR A 138 5.72 -7.45 -1.53
C THR A 138 4.40 -8.06 -1.97
N TRP A 139 3.51 -7.25 -2.53
CA TRP A 139 2.19 -7.74 -2.94
C TRP A 139 1.66 -6.93 -4.12
N ALA A 140 0.58 -7.40 -4.70
CA ALA A 140 -0.17 -6.69 -5.71
C ALA A 140 -1.54 -6.31 -5.17
N THR A 141 -2.05 -5.17 -5.62
CA THR A 141 -3.43 -4.79 -5.37
C THR A 141 -4.15 -4.42 -6.66
N ARG A 142 -5.47 -4.66 -6.70
CA ARG A 142 -6.38 -3.92 -7.58
C ARG A 142 -7.27 -3.06 -6.71
N ASN A 143 -7.22 -1.76 -6.90
CA ASN A 143 -8.01 -0.78 -6.17
C ASN A 143 -9.15 -0.34 -7.07
N LEU A 144 -10.38 -0.63 -6.66
CA LEU A 144 -11.59 -0.28 -7.37
C LEU A 144 -12.42 0.68 -6.52
N TYR A 145 -12.62 1.90 -7.00
CA TYR A 145 -13.50 2.87 -6.36
C TYR A 145 -14.87 2.81 -6.99
N VAL A 146 -15.89 2.65 -6.17
CA VAL A 146 -17.26 2.46 -6.63
C VAL A 146 -18.25 3.30 -5.84
N ARG A 147 -19.33 3.66 -6.52
CA ARG A 147 -20.56 4.11 -5.88
C ARG A 147 -21.53 2.94 -5.78
N ALA A 148 -22.08 2.74 -4.59
CA ALA A 148 -23.13 1.76 -4.33
C ALA A 148 -24.36 2.48 -3.76
N GLU A 149 -25.55 2.18 -4.28
CA GLU A 149 -26.80 2.74 -3.76
C GLU A 149 -27.15 2.16 -2.39
N ASN A 150 -26.79 0.88 -2.18
CA ASN A 150 -26.84 0.21 -0.90
C ASN A 150 -25.43 -0.27 -0.52
N PRO A 151 -24.66 0.54 0.23
CA PRO A 151 -23.29 0.21 0.63
C PRO A 151 -23.17 -1.14 1.33
N GLN A 152 -24.09 -1.47 2.24
CA GLN A 152 -24.03 -2.73 2.98
C GLN A 152 -24.23 -3.94 2.07
N ALA A 153 -25.22 -3.90 1.18
CA ALA A 153 -25.44 -4.99 0.22
C ALA A 153 -24.22 -5.21 -0.69
N TYR A 154 -23.53 -4.13 -1.07
CA TYR A 154 -22.30 -4.22 -1.84
C TYR A 154 -21.15 -4.84 -1.03
N ILE A 155 -20.97 -4.42 0.22
CA ILE A 155 -19.96 -4.98 1.16
C ILE A 155 -20.19 -6.49 1.37
N ASP A 156 -21.45 -6.91 1.52
CA ASP A 156 -21.82 -8.31 1.72
C ASP A 156 -21.55 -9.14 0.46
N ALA A 157 -21.89 -8.61 -0.73
CA ALA A 157 -21.61 -9.27 -2.00
C ALA A 157 -20.11 -9.45 -2.25
N VAL A 158 -19.30 -8.43 -1.92
CA VAL A 158 -17.83 -8.53 -1.98
C VAL A 158 -17.31 -9.63 -1.05
N GLY A 159 -17.85 -9.71 0.17
CA GLY A 159 -17.49 -10.76 1.12
C GLY A 159 -17.85 -12.17 0.67
N ALA A 160 -19.00 -12.33 0.01
CA ALA A 160 -19.40 -13.59 -0.59
C ALA A 160 -18.47 -13.99 -1.74
N LEU A 161 -18.12 -13.06 -2.63
CA LEU A 161 -17.17 -13.30 -3.71
C LEU A 161 -15.79 -13.72 -3.20
N GLU A 162 -15.26 -13.04 -2.17
CA GLU A 162 -13.99 -13.44 -1.54
C GLU A 162 -14.08 -14.87 -1.02
N SER A 163 -15.13 -15.19 -0.25
CA SER A 163 -15.31 -16.51 0.35
C SER A 163 -15.37 -17.62 -0.71
N THR A 164 -16.11 -17.37 -1.79
CA THR A 164 -16.20 -18.29 -2.93
C THR A 164 -14.84 -18.45 -3.63
N ALA A 165 -14.11 -17.36 -3.89
CA ALA A 165 -12.79 -17.43 -4.52
C ALA A 165 -11.78 -18.20 -3.64
N ARG A 166 -11.78 -17.96 -2.34
CA ARG A 166 -10.90 -18.64 -1.38
C ARG A 166 -11.19 -20.15 -1.32
N ALA A 167 -12.45 -20.55 -1.41
CA ALA A 167 -12.83 -21.97 -1.49
C ALA A 167 -12.40 -22.66 -2.79
N ASN A 168 -12.12 -21.89 -3.85
CA ASN A 168 -11.80 -22.39 -5.20
C ASN A 168 -10.33 -22.10 -5.60
N GLY A 169 -9.38 -22.23 -4.66
CA GLY A 169 -7.94 -22.19 -4.96
C GLY A 169 -7.28 -20.81 -4.88
N PHE A 170 -8.00 -19.80 -4.37
CA PHE A 170 -7.47 -18.45 -4.15
C PHE A 170 -7.47 -18.08 -2.67
N ALA A 171 -7.01 -18.98 -1.80
CA ALA A 171 -6.88 -18.75 -0.35
C ALA A 171 -5.89 -17.63 0.03
N ASP A 172 -5.15 -17.11 -0.95
CA ASP A 172 -4.24 -15.97 -0.86
C ASP A 172 -4.86 -14.66 -1.38
N LEU A 173 -6.12 -14.66 -1.82
CA LEU A 173 -6.88 -13.47 -2.16
C LEU A 173 -7.64 -12.94 -0.94
N THR A 174 -7.56 -11.63 -0.72
CA THR A 174 -8.47 -10.90 0.17
C THR A 174 -9.09 -9.71 -0.58
N LEU A 175 -10.38 -9.47 -0.38
CA LEU A 175 -11.09 -8.30 -0.88
C LEU A 175 -11.37 -7.37 0.30
N MET A 176 -10.42 -6.47 0.56
CA MET A 176 -10.63 -5.42 1.56
C MET A 176 -11.69 -4.44 1.07
N VAL A 177 -12.43 -3.85 2.01
CA VAL A 177 -13.38 -2.78 1.72
C VAL A 177 -13.11 -1.62 2.65
N GLN A 178 -13.04 -0.43 2.08
CA GLN A 178 -12.81 0.81 2.80
C GLN A 178 -13.90 1.82 2.48
N GLN A 179 -14.26 2.61 3.48
CA GLN A 179 -15.17 3.72 3.35
C GLN A 179 -14.39 5.02 3.51
N GLU A 180 -14.49 5.89 2.52
CA GLU A 180 -13.77 7.15 2.50
C GLU A 180 -14.23 8.11 3.62
N VAL A 181 -13.28 8.79 4.26
CA VAL A 181 -13.51 9.77 5.33
C VAL A 181 -12.58 10.96 5.11
N GLY A 182 -13.12 12.18 4.98
CA GLY A 182 -12.26 13.36 4.76
C GLY A 182 -11.54 13.36 3.40
N SER A 183 -12.12 12.72 2.38
CA SER A 183 -11.54 12.52 1.05
C SER A 183 -12.06 13.48 -0.03
N GLY A 184 -12.79 14.52 0.37
CA GLY A 184 -13.36 15.50 -0.56
C GLY A 184 -14.44 14.89 -1.45
N ASN A 185 -14.27 15.01 -2.77
CA ASN A 185 -15.29 14.63 -3.77
C ASN A 185 -15.52 13.12 -3.89
N THR A 186 -14.77 12.28 -3.17
CA THR A 186 -14.91 10.82 -3.14
C THR A 186 -15.53 10.31 -1.86
N SER A 187 -16.06 11.18 -0.99
CA SER A 187 -16.59 10.79 0.33
C SER A 187 -17.78 9.82 0.29
N ASP A 188 -18.42 9.68 -0.87
CA ASP A 188 -19.55 8.76 -1.08
C ASP A 188 -19.14 7.44 -1.76
N LEU A 189 -17.84 7.21 -1.95
CA LEU A 189 -17.30 6.02 -2.59
C LEU A 189 -16.87 4.97 -1.56
N LEU A 190 -16.97 3.71 -1.98
CA LEU A 190 -16.28 2.59 -1.36
C LEU A 190 -15.06 2.22 -2.20
N ALA A 191 -13.95 1.92 -1.55
CA ALA A 191 -12.80 1.30 -2.20
C ALA A 191 -12.80 -0.20 -1.93
N VAL A 192 -12.84 -1.01 -2.99
CA VAL A 192 -12.58 -2.45 -2.91
C VAL A 192 -11.16 -2.70 -3.34
N ILE A 193 -10.36 -3.24 -2.43
CA ILE A 193 -8.93 -3.51 -2.68
C ILE A 193 -8.73 -5.02 -2.68
N ALA A 194 -8.57 -5.58 -3.87
CA ALA A 194 -8.18 -6.98 -4.03
C ALA A 194 -6.68 -7.10 -3.77
N VAL A 195 -6.28 -7.83 -2.74
CA VAL A 195 -4.89 -8.01 -2.33
C VAL A 195 -4.45 -9.44 -2.64
N SER A 196 -3.28 -9.60 -3.26
CA SER A 196 -2.68 -10.90 -3.59
C SER A 196 -1.16 -10.86 -3.49
N PRO A 197 -0.45 -11.99 -3.24
CA PRO A 197 1.00 -11.99 -3.07
C PRO A 197 1.81 -11.52 -4.28
N SER A 198 1.24 -11.57 -5.49
CA SER A 198 1.91 -11.10 -6.71
C SER A 198 0.93 -10.69 -7.80
N LEU A 199 1.42 -9.96 -8.80
CA LEU A 199 0.62 -9.58 -9.97
C LEU A 199 0.10 -10.80 -10.74
N ALA A 200 0.90 -11.86 -10.84
CA ALA A 200 0.48 -13.09 -11.51
C ALA A 200 -0.65 -13.81 -10.75
N ARG A 201 -0.57 -13.85 -9.40
CA ARG A 201 -1.63 -14.42 -8.56
C ARG A 201 -2.90 -13.58 -8.58
N LEU A 202 -2.76 -12.25 -8.58
CA LEU A 202 -3.89 -11.35 -8.76
C LEU A 202 -4.57 -11.57 -10.12
N GLY A 203 -3.80 -11.62 -11.21
CA GLY A 203 -4.32 -11.89 -12.56
C GLY A 203 -5.07 -13.22 -12.63
N ALA A 204 -4.48 -14.30 -12.12
CA ALA A 204 -5.12 -15.62 -12.09
C ALA A 204 -6.46 -15.61 -11.31
N ALA A 205 -6.52 -14.84 -10.20
CA ALA A 205 -7.76 -14.70 -9.43
C ALA A 205 -8.84 -13.94 -10.20
N LEU A 206 -8.45 -12.86 -10.90
CA LEU A 206 -9.37 -12.06 -11.71
C LEU A 206 -9.89 -12.83 -12.93
N ASP A 207 -9.02 -13.60 -13.60
CA ASP A 207 -9.41 -14.50 -14.69
C ASP A 207 -10.44 -15.52 -14.21
N ALA A 208 -10.19 -16.17 -13.06
CA ALA A 208 -11.11 -17.16 -12.52
C ALA A 208 -12.44 -16.54 -12.08
N ILE A 209 -12.42 -15.39 -11.41
CA ILE A 209 -13.64 -14.66 -10.98
C ILE A 209 -14.53 -14.29 -12.17
N THR A 210 -13.94 -14.01 -13.33
CA THR A 210 -14.68 -13.57 -14.52
C THR A 210 -15.01 -14.69 -15.49
N GLY A 211 -14.26 -15.79 -15.48
CA GLY A 211 -14.38 -16.88 -16.46
C GLY A 211 -14.96 -18.19 -15.92
N GLU A 212 -14.82 -18.47 -14.63
CA GLU A 212 -15.20 -19.78 -14.07
C GLU A 212 -16.66 -19.81 -13.63
N GLY A 213 -17.32 -20.95 -13.87
CA GLY A 213 -18.74 -21.14 -13.54
C GLY A 213 -19.05 -20.95 -12.05
N TRP A 214 -18.14 -21.34 -11.17
CA TRP A 214 -18.32 -21.22 -9.72
C TRP A 214 -18.39 -19.75 -9.24
N ALA A 215 -17.84 -18.82 -10.02
CA ALA A 215 -17.75 -17.41 -9.64
C ALA A 215 -18.95 -16.58 -10.14
N GLN A 216 -19.68 -17.07 -11.14
CA GLN A 216 -20.61 -16.26 -11.93
C GLN A 216 -21.67 -15.56 -11.08
N ASP A 217 -22.36 -16.29 -10.20
CA ASP A 217 -23.43 -15.72 -9.37
C ASP A 217 -22.90 -14.70 -8.35
N ALA A 218 -21.79 -15.03 -7.70
CA ALA A 218 -21.17 -14.13 -6.72
C ALA A 218 -20.63 -12.86 -7.39
N PHE A 219 -20.00 -13.00 -8.56
CA PHE A 219 -19.50 -11.88 -9.33
C PHE A 219 -20.65 -11.02 -9.90
N ALA A 220 -21.70 -11.64 -10.42
CA ALA A 220 -22.90 -10.94 -10.88
C ALA A 220 -23.57 -10.14 -9.75
N SER A 221 -23.61 -10.68 -8.53
CA SER A 221 -24.14 -10.00 -7.36
C SER A 221 -23.33 -8.74 -7.02
N VAL A 222 -21.99 -8.82 -7.07
CA VAL A 222 -21.12 -7.64 -6.90
C VAL A 222 -21.36 -6.59 -7.98
N GLN A 223 -21.54 -7.03 -9.24
CA GLN A 223 -21.79 -6.11 -10.35
C GLN A 223 -23.15 -5.40 -10.23
N ALA A 224 -24.19 -6.12 -9.81
CA ALA A 224 -25.53 -5.56 -9.65
C ALA A 224 -25.62 -4.58 -8.46
N ALA A 225 -24.80 -4.78 -7.42
CA ALA A 225 -24.82 -3.95 -6.21
C ALA A 225 -24.04 -2.63 -6.32
N ARG A 226 -23.35 -2.36 -7.45
CA ARG A 226 -22.67 -1.09 -7.73
C ARG A 226 -23.34 -0.36 -8.89
N SER A 227 -23.39 0.97 -8.82
CA SER A 227 -23.95 1.81 -9.88
C SER A 227 -22.87 2.36 -10.82
N ARG A 228 -21.67 2.61 -10.32
CA ARG A 228 -20.57 3.19 -11.11
C ARG A 228 -19.20 2.80 -10.56
N ILE A 229 -18.27 2.52 -11.46
CA ILE A 229 -16.82 2.49 -11.19
C ILE A 229 -16.26 3.87 -11.52
N THR A 230 -15.50 4.45 -10.60
CA THR A 230 -14.88 5.77 -10.76
C THR A 230 -13.38 5.69 -10.99
N GLU A 231 -12.74 4.68 -10.44
CA GLU A 231 -11.32 4.39 -10.61
C GLU A 231 -11.11 2.87 -10.54
N ASP A 232 -10.20 2.36 -11.38
CA ASP A 232 -9.80 0.95 -11.43
C ASP A 232 -8.30 0.88 -11.78
N LYS A 233 -7.48 0.58 -10.77
CA LYS A 233 -6.02 0.60 -10.91
C LYS A 233 -5.41 -0.64 -10.31
N ILE A 234 -4.31 -1.10 -10.91
CA ILE A 234 -3.52 -2.22 -10.38
C ILE A 234 -2.18 -1.68 -9.93
N TYR A 235 -1.76 -2.08 -8.74
CA TYR A 235 -0.52 -1.66 -8.13
C TYR A 235 0.37 -2.84 -7.77
N ARG A 236 1.68 -2.57 -7.75
CA ARG A 236 2.67 -3.36 -7.04
C ARG A 236 3.12 -2.60 -5.80
N CYS A 237 3.01 -3.24 -4.65
CA CYS A 237 3.22 -2.63 -3.35
C CYS A 237 4.39 -3.24 -2.60
N GLN A 238 5.04 -2.39 -1.82
CA GLN A 238 6.08 -2.76 -0.86
C GLN A 238 5.90 -1.98 0.43
N GLN A 239 6.33 -2.59 1.52
CA GLN A 239 6.41 -1.91 2.80
C GLN A 239 7.63 -0.99 2.86
N ILE A 240 7.46 0.13 3.55
CA ILE A 240 8.51 1.10 3.85
C ILE A 240 8.80 1.09 5.35
N TYR A 241 7.78 0.92 6.19
CA TYR A 241 7.89 0.94 7.65
C TYR A 241 6.97 -0.11 8.29
N PRO A 242 7.52 -1.04 9.11
CA PRO A 242 6.76 -1.82 10.09
C PRO A 242 6.57 -1.03 11.39
N ALA A 243 5.37 -1.05 11.98
CA ALA A 243 5.30 -0.94 13.43
C ALA A 243 5.75 -2.28 14.03
N ILE A 244 6.71 -2.20 14.93
CA ILE A 244 7.39 -3.32 15.62
C ILE A 244 6.36 -4.27 16.24
#